data_AF-A0A4U0U944-F1
#
_entry.id   AF-A0A4U0U944-F1
#
_cell.length_a   1.000
_cell.length_b   1.000
_cell.length_c   1.000
_cell.angle_alpha   90.00
_cell.angle_beta   90.00
_cell.angle_gamma   90.00
#
_symmetry.space_group_name_H-M   'P 1'
#
loop_
_entity.id
_entity.type
_entity.pdbx_description
1 polymer ?
#
loop_
_entity_poly.entity_id
_entity_poly.type
_entity_poly.pdbx_seq_one_letter_code
_entity_poly.pdbx_strand_id
1 'polypeptide(L)'
;MSIETKTALAGSAEATLQLSIWATAQISFLRRMLTKARNGVGPTIPLPLVIVVGHEWNLGYMEDRGQEVILWTGIPIGKTDSLLGMYQILAGVQCLVQWAEEVDRPWLEESILRPLSADL
;
A
#
# COMPACT_ATOMS: atom_id res chain seq x y z
N MET A 1 4.36 -1.66 -0.10
CA MET A 1 3.47 -1.52 1.08
C MET A 1 4.19 -0.66 2.12
N SER A 2 3.48 0.26 2.75
CA SER A 2 4.02 1.13 3.81
C SER A 2 3.15 1.05 5.06
N ILE A 3 3.81 1.07 6.23
CA ILE A 3 3.15 1.07 7.54
C ILE A 3 3.67 2.29 8.30
N GLU A 4 2.76 3.06 8.90
CA GLU A 4 3.10 4.19 9.76
C GLU A 4 2.44 4.01 11.13
N THR A 5 3.22 4.27 12.17
CA THR A 5 2.77 4.17 13.57
C THR A 5 2.96 5.50 14.27
N LYS A 6 1.88 6.06 14.82
CA LYS A 6 1.92 7.29 15.61
C LYS A 6 1.35 7.12 17.00
N THR A 7 1.99 7.80 17.96
CA THR A 7 1.46 7.95 19.32
C THR A 7 0.14 8.71 19.29
N ALA A 8 -0.76 8.45 20.25
CA ALA A 8 -2.09 9.06 20.31
C ALA A 8 -2.12 10.61 20.29
N LEU A 9 -1.01 11.27 20.63
CA LEU A 9 -0.86 12.72 20.62
C LEU A 9 -0.58 13.31 19.22
N ALA A 10 -0.14 12.48 18.28
CA ALA A 10 0.16 12.91 16.93
C ALA A 10 -1.06 12.69 16.04
N GLY A 11 -1.50 13.75 15.37
CA GLY A 11 -2.77 13.77 14.64
C GLY A 11 -2.79 12.79 13.45
N SER A 12 -3.92 12.08 13.28
CA SER A 12 -4.18 11.17 12.16
C SER A 12 -3.93 11.80 10.77
N ALA A 13 -4.20 13.10 10.64
CA ALA A 13 -3.96 13.86 9.40
C ALA A 13 -2.48 13.89 8.98
N GLU A 14 -1.57 13.99 9.93
CA GLU A 14 -0.13 14.03 9.64
C GLU A 14 0.41 12.64 9.29
N ALA A 15 -0.10 11.57 9.93
CA ALA A 15 0.24 10.18 9.58
C ALA A 15 -0.17 9.88 8.13
N THR A 16 -1.39 10.31 7.77
CA THR A 16 -1.96 10.17 6.43
C THR A 16 -1.14 10.94 5.39
N LEU A 17 -0.64 12.13 5.72
CA LEU A 17 0.23 12.92 4.85
C LEU A 17 1.57 12.24 4.57
N GLN A 18 2.23 11.67 5.60
CA GLN A 18 3.52 11.00 5.40
C GLN A 18 3.37 9.74 4.55
N LEU A 19 2.36 8.92 4.83
CA LEU A 19 2.07 7.73 4.02
C LEU A 19 1.70 8.08 2.58
N SER A 20 0.97 9.17 2.35
CA SER A 20 0.61 9.58 0.99
C SER A 20 1.84 10.02 0.19
N ILE A 21 2.80 10.71 0.81
CA ILE A 21 4.08 11.06 0.19
C ILE A 21 4.85 9.81 -0.21
N TRP A 22 5.02 8.85 0.71
CA TRP A 22 5.75 7.61 0.43
C TRP A 22 5.08 6.77 -0.66
N ALA A 23 3.76 6.62 -0.60
CA ALA A 23 3.01 5.87 -1.59
C ALA A 23 3.06 6.53 -2.98
N THR A 24 3.00 7.86 -3.04
CA THR A 24 3.14 8.61 -4.31
C THR A 24 4.53 8.44 -4.92
N ALA A 25 5.57 8.43 -4.09
CA ALA A 25 6.93 8.13 -4.53
C ALA A 25 7.05 6.69 -5.05
N GLN A 26 6.43 5.72 -4.37
CA GLN A 26 6.39 4.33 -4.81
C GLN A 26 5.70 4.18 -6.18
N ILE A 27 4.52 4.79 -6.37
CA ILE A 27 3.80 4.79 -7.65
C ILE A 27 4.64 5.43 -8.75
N SER A 28 5.26 6.58 -8.46
CA SER A 28 6.13 7.25 -9.41
C SER A 28 7.30 6.38 -9.85
N PHE A 29 7.89 5.61 -8.92
CA PHE A 29 8.93 4.64 -9.23
C PHE A 29 8.40 3.49 -10.09
N LEU A 30 7.28 2.87 -9.71
CA LEU A 30 6.67 1.77 -10.45
C LEU A 30 6.28 2.17 -11.88
N ARG A 31 5.70 3.36 -12.09
CA ARG A 31 5.40 3.90 -13.42
C ARG A 31 6.65 4.02 -14.30
N ARG A 32 7.78 4.48 -13.73
CA ARG A 32 9.06 4.55 -14.45
C ARG A 32 9.56 3.16 -14.84
N MET A 33 9.40 2.18 -13.95
CA MET A 33 9.81 0.81 -14.22
C MET A 33 8.94 0.15 -15.30
N LEU A 34 7.62 0.35 -15.28
CA LEU A 34 6.71 -0.09 -16.35
C LEU A 34 7.08 0.51 -17.71
N THR A 35 7.41 1.80 -17.71
CA THR A 35 7.86 2.49 -18.94
C THR A 35 9.14 1.85 -19.49
N LYS A 36 10.12 1.55 -18.62
CA LYS A 36 11.37 0.86 -19.01
C LYS A 36 11.11 -0.56 -19.52
N ALA A 37 10.19 -1.28 -18.88
CA ALA A 37 9.76 -2.63 -19.25
C ALA A 37 8.95 -2.68 -20.56
N ARG A 38 8.70 -1.53 -21.21
CA ARG A 38 7.90 -1.38 -22.45
C ARG A 38 6.47 -1.93 -22.37
N ASN A 39 5.96 -2.20 -21.17
CA ASN A 39 4.60 -2.66 -20.92
C ASN A 39 3.57 -1.51 -20.88
N GLY A 40 3.90 -0.37 -21.48
CA GLY A 40 3.03 0.81 -21.57
C GLY A 40 3.01 1.70 -20.32
N VAL A 41 2.25 2.79 -20.40
CA VAL A 41 1.96 3.73 -19.30
C VAL A 41 0.58 3.38 -18.74
N GLY A 42 0.47 2.18 -18.14
CA GLY A 42 -0.76 1.73 -17.48
C GLY A 42 -0.80 2.14 -16.00
N PRO A 43 -1.98 2.14 -15.37
CA PRO A 43 -2.09 2.29 -13.92
C PRO A 43 -1.36 1.16 -13.20
N THR A 44 -0.69 1.48 -12.10
CA THR A 44 -0.13 0.48 -11.19
C THR A 44 -1.24 -0.20 -10.38
N ILE A 45 -0.93 -1.35 -9.77
CA ILE A 45 -1.85 -1.98 -8.81
C ILE A 45 -2.07 -1.07 -7.59
N PRO A 46 -3.25 -1.13 -6.93
CA PRO A 46 -3.48 -0.39 -5.71
C PRO A 46 -2.45 -0.74 -4.64
N LEU A 47 -1.95 0.27 -3.92
CA LEU A 47 -0.94 0.06 -2.87
C LEU A 47 -1.57 0.19 -1.48
N PRO A 48 -1.66 -0.91 -0.69
CA PRO A 48 -2.16 -0.86 0.68
C PRO A 48 -1.28 -0.01 1.60
N LEU A 49 -1.94 0.69 2.53
CA LEU A 49 -1.33 1.53 3.56
C LEU A 49 -1.94 1.17 4.92
N VAL A 50 -1.09 0.83 5.89
CA VAL A 50 -1.56 0.58 7.27
C VAL A 50 -1.28 1.82 8.11
N ILE A 51 -2.35 2.37 8.69
CA ILE A 51 -2.34 3.58 9.51
C ILE A 51 -2.66 3.17 10.94
N VAL A 52 -1.70 3.36 11.84
CA VAL A 52 -1.88 3.07 13.27
C VAL A 52 -1.77 4.36 14.08
N VAL A 53 -2.85 4.72 14.79
CA VAL A 53 -2.90 5.90 15.66
C VAL A 53 -3.42 5.50 17.03
N GLY A 54 -2.55 5.54 18.04
CA GLY A 54 -2.90 5.03 19.38
C GLY A 54 -3.19 3.52 19.32
N HIS A 55 -4.41 3.13 19.67
CA HIS A 55 -4.87 1.73 19.59
C HIS A 55 -5.63 1.40 18.31
N GLU A 56 -5.89 2.39 17.45
CA GLU A 56 -6.69 2.25 16.24
C GLU A 56 -5.83 1.80 15.05
N TRP A 57 -6.22 0.70 14.40
CA TRP A 57 -5.59 0.23 13.17
C TRP A 57 -6.57 0.38 12.01
N ASN A 58 -6.16 1.15 11.00
CA ASN A 58 -6.93 1.39 9.80
C ASN A 58 -6.13 1.01 8.56
N LEU A 59 -6.82 0.44 7.59
CA LEU A 59 -6.34 0.25 6.24
C LEU A 59 -6.76 1.45 5.37
N GLY A 60 -5.82 1.90 4.58
CA GLY A 60 -6.05 2.71 3.39
C GLY A 60 -5.40 2.05 2.19
N TYR A 61 -5.60 2.63 1.02
CA TYR A 61 -4.85 2.25 -0.17
C TYR A 61 -4.75 3.42 -1.14
N MET A 62 -3.70 3.43 -1.94
CA MET A 62 -3.50 4.41 -3.01
C MET A 62 -3.83 3.76 -4.34
N GLU A 63 -4.77 4.38 -5.05
CA GLU A 63 -5.21 3.96 -6.38
C GLU A 63 -4.55 4.85 -7.43
N ASP A 64 -3.77 4.24 -8.32
CA ASP A 64 -3.20 4.91 -9.48
C ASP A 64 -4.22 4.91 -10.62
N ARG A 65 -4.65 6.09 -11.06
CA ARG A 65 -5.56 6.27 -12.21
C ARG A 65 -4.86 6.81 -13.46
N GLY A 66 -3.54 6.63 -13.53
CA GLY A 66 -2.68 7.12 -14.61
C GLY A 66 -2.36 8.61 -14.50
N GLN A 67 -3.38 9.48 -14.52
CA GLN A 67 -3.18 10.93 -14.42
C GLN A 67 -3.09 11.43 -12.98
N GLU A 68 -3.81 10.77 -12.07
CA GLU A 68 -3.87 11.11 -10.66
C GLU A 68 -3.66 9.89 -9.78
N VAL A 69 -3.40 10.14 -8.50
CA VAL A 69 -3.34 9.11 -7.46
C VAL A 69 -4.35 9.49 -6.39
N ILE A 70 -5.26 8.57 -6.09
CA ILE A 70 -6.32 8.78 -5.09
C ILE A 70 -5.96 8.00 -3.83
N LEU A 71 -6.02 8.70 -2.69
CA LEU A 71 -5.87 8.10 -1.38
C LEU A 71 -7.24 7.71 -0.82
N TRP A 72 -7.44 6.42 -0.59
CA TRP A 72 -8.58 5.87 0.13
C TRP A 72 -8.16 5.56 1.57
N THR A 73 -8.94 5.98 2.57
CA THR A 73 -8.65 5.74 4.00
C THR A 73 -9.92 5.44 4.79
N GLY A 74 -9.74 5.06 6.06
CA GLY A 74 -10.84 4.91 7.01
C GLY A 74 -11.46 3.52 7.03
N ILE A 75 -10.76 2.49 6.54
CA ILE A 75 -11.22 1.10 6.65
C ILE A 75 -10.69 0.55 7.98
N PRO A 76 -11.50 0.39 9.03
CA PRO A 76 -11.01 -0.15 10.30
C PRO A 76 -10.64 -1.63 10.15
N ILE A 77 -9.44 -2.01 10.61
CA ILE A 77 -8.96 -3.40 10.62
C ILE A 77 -8.74 -3.95 12.02
N GLY A 78 -9.05 -3.17 13.05
CA GLY A 78 -9.11 -3.61 14.44
C GLY A 78 -8.48 -2.62 15.40
N LYS A 79 -8.41 -3.03 16.67
CA LYS A 79 -7.87 -2.19 17.74
C LYS A 79 -7.08 -3.00 18.76
N THR A 80 -6.05 -2.41 19.36
CA THR A 80 -5.23 -3.09 20.38
C THR A 80 -5.79 -2.98 21.81
N ASP A 81 -6.92 -2.31 22.00
CA ASP A 81 -7.58 -2.11 23.29
C ASP A 81 -8.50 -3.27 23.72
N SER A 82 -8.66 -4.28 22.87
CA SER A 82 -9.48 -5.46 23.13
C SER A 82 -8.90 -6.71 22.50
N LEU A 83 -9.16 -7.88 23.11
CA LEU A 83 -8.69 -9.16 22.59
C LEU A 83 -9.25 -9.44 21.19
N LEU A 84 -10.55 -9.17 20.98
CA LEU A 84 -11.19 -9.31 19.67
C LEU A 84 -10.54 -8.38 18.64
N GLY A 85 -10.29 -7.11 19.00
CA GLY A 85 -9.63 -6.15 18.12
C GLY A 85 -8.23 -6.60 17.71
N MET A 86 -7.46 -7.21 18.61
CA MET A 86 -6.14 -7.77 18.28
C MET A 86 -6.23 -8.91 17.27
N TYR A 87 -7.24 -9.79 17.40
CA TYR A 87 -7.46 -10.85 16.41
C TYR A 87 -7.91 -10.30 15.05
N GLN A 88 -8.70 -9.21 15.03
CA GLN A 88 -9.04 -8.52 13.79
C GLN A 88 -7.79 -7.94 13.10
N ILE A 89 -6.89 -7.32 13.88
CA ILE A 89 -5.61 -6.81 13.35
C ILE A 89 -4.81 -7.94 12.74
N LEU A 90 -4.68 -9.07 13.46
CA LEU A 90 -3.95 -10.24 12.97
C LEU A 90 -4.53 -10.74 11.65
N ALA A 91 -5.85 -10.90 11.57
CA ALA A 91 -6.54 -11.33 10.35
C ALA A 91 -6.36 -10.33 9.19
N GLY A 92 -6.43 -9.02 9.48
CA GLY A 92 -6.19 -7.96 8.50
C GLY A 92 -4.77 -7.99 7.94
N VAL A 93 -3.76 -8.15 8.81
CA VAL A 93 -2.36 -8.29 8.38
C VAL A 93 -2.14 -9.56 7.58
N GLN A 94 -2.75 -10.69 7.96
CA GLN A 94 -2.69 -11.93 7.20
C GLN A 94 -3.28 -11.76 5.79
N CYS A 95 -4.39 -11.04 5.66
CA CYS A 95 -4.99 -10.70 4.37
C CYS A 95 -4.03 -9.85 3.51
N LEU A 96 -3.32 -8.89 4.11
CA LEU A 96 -2.31 -8.09 3.40
C LEU A 96 -1.10 -8.90 2.95
N VAL A 97 -0.66 -9.88 3.75
CA VAL A 97 0.41 -10.81 3.37
C VAL A 97 -0.05 -11.67 2.19
N GLN A 98 -1.27 -12.21 2.26
CA GLN A 98 -1.85 -12.97 1.15
C GLN A 98 -1.93 -12.13 -0.12
N TRP A 99 -2.41 -10.88 -0.03
CA TRP A 99 -2.44 -9.95 -1.16
C TRP A 99 -1.03 -9.70 -1.74
N ALA A 100 -0.01 -9.55 -0.89
CA ALA A 100 1.36 -9.34 -1.36
C ALA A 100 1.89 -10.53 -2.15
N GLU A 101 1.57 -11.76 -1.72
CA GLU A 101 2.01 -12.98 -2.38
C GLU A 101 1.20 -13.32 -3.64
N GLU A 102 -0.12 -13.08 -3.62
CA GLU A 102 -1.04 -13.49 -4.69
C GLU A 102 -1.29 -12.40 -5.74
N VAL A 103 -1.02 -11.12 -5.41
CA VAL A 103 -1.31 -9.98 -6.29
C VAL A 103 -0.06 -9.14 -6.56
N ASP A 104 0.61 -8.62 -5.53
CA ASP A 104 1.74 -7.69 -5.70
C ASP A 104 2.94 -8.35 -6.38
N ARG A 105 3.40 -9.48 -5.83
CA ARG A 105 4.55 -10.22 -6.36
C ARG A 105 4.32 -10.70 -7.80
N PRO A 106 3.23 -11.41 -8.14
CA PRO A 106 3.01 -11.88 -9.51
C PRO A 106 2.93 -10.71 -10.50
N TRP A 107 2.22 -9.64 -10.13
CA TRP A 107 2.13 -8.45 -10.97
C TRP A 107 3.50 -7.81 -11.21
N LEU A 108 4.32 -7.66 -10.17
CA LEU A 108 5.67 -7.09 -10.27
C LEU A 108 6.57 -7.96 -11.17
N GLU A 109 6.51 -9.27 -11.00
CA GLU A 109 7.27 -10.22 -11.82
C GLU A 109 6.90 -10.13 -13.30
N GLU A 110 5.62 -10.19 -13.61
CA GLU A 110 5.11 -10.25 -14.98
C GLU A 110 5.18 -8.89 -15.69
N SER A 111 4.88 -7.81 -14.97
CA SER A 111 4.74 -6.48 -15.56
C SER A 111 6.08 -5.74 -15.64
N ILE A 112 7.03 -6.06 -14.76
CA ILE A 112 8.29 -5.31 -14.64
C ILE A 112 9.51 -6.23 -14.75
N LEU A 113 9.65 -7.25 -13.90
CA LEU A 113 10.92 -7.98 -13.78
C LEU A 113 11.23 -8.86 -15.01
N ARG A 114 10.28 -9.68 -15.46
CA ARG A 114 10.46 -10.58 -16.62
C ARG A 114 10.74 -9.80 -17.91
N PRO A 115 9.98 -8.73 -18.27
CA PRO A 115 10.28 -7.95 -19.46
C PRO A 115 11.66 -7.30 -19.41
N LEU A 116 12.05 -6.73 -18.26
CA LEU A 116 13.38 -6.10 -18.12
C LEU A 116 14.53 -7.11 -18.20
N SER A 117 14.30 -8.35 -17.76
CA SER A 117 15.31 -9.41 -17.86
C SER A 117 15.49 -9.97 -19.27
N ALA A 118 14.48 -9.83 -20.14
CA ALA A 118 14.54 -10.32 -21.52
C ALA A 118 15.35 -9.40 -22.45
N ASP A 119 15.60 -8.16 -22.01
CA ASP A 119 16.38 -7.14 -22.72
C ASP A 119 17.90 -7.16 -22.36
N LEU A 120 18.34 -8.09 -21.48
CA LEU A 120 19.75 -8.34 -21.12
C LEU A 120 20.33 -9.53 -21.88
#